data_AF-A0A9N8JXS4-F1
#
_entry.id   AF-A0A9N8JXS4-F1
#
_cell.length_a   1.000
_cell.length_b   1.000
_cell.length_c   1.000
_cell.angle_alpha   90.00
_cell.angle_beta   90.00
_cell.angle_gamma   90.00
#
_symmetry.space_group_name_H-M   'P 1'
#
loop_
_entity.id
_entity.type
_entity.pdbx_description
1 polymer ?
#
loop_
_entity_poly.entity_id
_entity_poly.type
_entity_poly.pdbx_seq_one_letter_code
_entity_poly.pdbx_strand_id
1 'polypeptide(L)'
;MLVTVLALLAQFYVALYPVGGPNLDPTTWFQAYLAGPLLVFLYLVWKVYSWFVRPADRPLFIRTRDIDIYTGMRELERETMGDDRLPGEKRSPMQYVKGVFTSVF
;
A
#
# COMPACT_ATOMS: atom_id res chain seq x y z
N MET A 1 11.21 -3.93 10.76
CA MET A 1 10.93 -2.50 10.56
C MET A 1 11.33 -1.66 11.77
N LEU A 2 10.79 -1.90 12.97
CA LEU A 2 11.17 -1.14 14.19
C LEU A 2 12.68 -1.23 14.50
N VAL A 3 13.25 -2.44 14.49
CA VAL A 3 14.69 -2.67 14.69
C VAL A 3 15.56 -1.93 13.67
N THR A 4 15.08 -1.84 12.43
CA THR A 4 15.78 -1.16 11.33
C THR A 4 15.82 0.35 11.54
N VAL A 5 14.72 0.94 12.02
CA VAL A 5 14.65 2.37 12.38
C VAL A 5 15.57 2.67 13.57
N LEU A 6 15.55 1.84 14.61
CA LEU A 6 16.45 1.98 15.75
C LEU A 6 17.91 1.85 15.35
N ALA A 7 18.25 0.92 14.46
CA ALA A 7 19.61 0.74 13.96
C ALA A 7 20.12 1.97 13.18
N LEU A 8 19.27 2.60 12.36
CA LEU A 8 19.64 3.84 11.64
C LEU A 8 19.86 5.03 12.59
N LEU A 9 19.05 5.14 13.66
CA LEU A 9 19.24 6.16 14.70
C LEU A 9 20.50 5.92 15.54
N ALA A 10 20.77 4.65 15.90
CA ALA A 10 21.99 4.28 16.61
C ALA A 10 23.25 4.55 15.77
N GLN A 11 23.23 4.21 14.48
CA GLN A 11 24.34 4.48 13.57
C GLN A 11 24.63 5.99 13.44
N PHE A 12 23.58 6.82 13.41
CA PHE A 12 23.72 8.28 13.40
C PHE A 12 24.43 8.79 14.66
N TYR A 13 24.10 8.24 15.83
CA TYR A 13 24.74 8.60 17.10
C TYR A 13 26.20 8.13 17.18
N VAL A 14 26.50 6.89 16.79
CA VAL A 14 27.87 6.33 16.81
C VAL A 14 28.79 7.08 15.84
N ALA A 15 28.26 7.54 14.70
CA ALA A 15 29.02 8.37 13.77
C ALA A 15 29.38 9.75 14.37
N LEU A 16 28.53 10.32 15.24
CA LEU A 16 28.75 11.64 15.89
C LEU A 16 29.74 11.56 17.06
N TYR A 17 29.66 10.47 17.84
CA TYR A 17 30.49 10.20 19.01
C TYR A 17 31.23 8.87 18.84
N PRO A 18 32.26 8.83 17.97
CA PRO A 18 33.05 7.63 17.78
C PRO A 18 33.86 7.31 19.04
N VAL A 19 33.91 6.03 19.42
CA VAL A 19 34.67 5.59 20.60
C VAL A 19 36.17 5.69 20.30
N GLY A 20 36.87 6.55 21.04
CA GLY A 20 38.32 6.72 20.91
C GLY A 20 38.79 7.69 19.81
N GLY A 21 37.89 8.48 19.23
CA GLY A 21 38.21 9.51 18.23
C GLY A 21 37.84 10.94 18.65
N PRO A 22 38.20 11.96 17.85
CA PRO A 22 37.72 13.31 18.03
C PRO A 22 36.19 13.36 17.82
N ASN A 23 35.48 13.86 18.82
CA ASN A 23 34.04 14.09 18.72
C ASN A 23 33.77 15.27 17.78
N LEU A 24 32.64 15.23 17.06
CA LEU A 24 32.14 16.35 16.25
C LEU A 24 33.00 16.71 15.02
N ASP A 25 33.75 15.77 14.47
CA ASP A 25 34.44 15.99 13.19
C ASP A 25 33.51 15.64 12.00
N PRO A 26 33.15 16.63 11.16
CA PRO A 26 32.25 16.39 10.04
C PRO A 26 32.86 15.45 8.99
N THR A 27 34.17 15.45 8.81
CA THR A 27 34.82 14.64 7.76
C THR A 27 34.70 13.15 8.04
N THR A 28 34.97 12.74 9.28
CA THR A 28 34.86 11.35 9.73
C THR A 28 33.40 10.91 9.85
N TRP A 29 32.50 11.81 10.28
CA TRP A 29 31.07 11.56 10.34
C TRP A 29 30.47 11.23 8.96
N PHE A 30 30.74 12.06 7.94
CA PHE A 30 30.22 11.84 6.59
C PHE A 30 30.78 10.56 5.96
N GLN A 31 32.01 10.17 6.28
CA GLN A 31 32.59 8.90 5.82
C GLN A 31 31.91 7.69 6.48
N ALA A 32 31.66 7.75 7.80
CA ALA A 32 31.00 6.68 8.56
C ALA A 32 29.50 6.56 8.29
N TYR A 33 28.84 7.66 7.92
CA TYR A 33 27.40 7.72 7.64
C TYR A 33 27.06 7.94 6.16
N LEU A 34 28.00 7.72 5.23
CA LEU A 34 27.85 8.03 3.80
C LEU A 34 26.63 7.39 3.14
N ALA A 35 26.26 6.19 3.60
CA ALA A 35 25.10 5.46 3.09
C ALA A 35 23.77 6.21 3.28
N GLY A 36 23.63 6.98 4.37
CA GLY A 36 22.41 7.73 4.68
C GLY A 36 22.08 8.81 3.63
N PRO A 37 22.94 9.84 3.45
CA PRO A 37 22.72 10.89 2.46
C PRO A 37 22.72 10.35 1.02
N LEU A 38 23.49 9.30 0.72
CA LEU A 38 23.46 8.65 -0.59
C LEU A 38 22.08 8.01 -0.87
N LEU A 39 21.49 7.31 0.10
CA LEU A 39 20.15 6.71 -0.04
C LEU A 39 19.09 7.78 -0.25
N VAL A 40 19.13 8.86 0.52
CA VAL A 40 18.20 9.99 0.38
C VAL A 40 18.36 10.62 -1.01
N PHE A 41 19.59 10.83 -1.46
CA PHE A 41 19.86 11.38 -2.79
C PHE A 41 19.32 10.48 -3.90
N LEU A 42 19.62 9.18 -3.86
CA LEU A 42 19.14 8.22 -4.85
C LEU A 42 17.60 8.13 -4.85
N TYR A 43 16.99 8.14 -3.67
CA TYR A 43 15.53 8.17 -3.54
C TYR A 43 14.94 9.44 -4.14
N LEU A 44 15.55 10.61 -3.93
CA LEU A 44 15.10 11.86 -4.53
C LEU A 44 15.24 11.82 -6.06
N VAL A 45 16.36 11.35 -6.60
CA VAL A 45 16.56 11.19 -8.05
C VAL A 45 15.48 10.29 -8.64
N TRP A 46 15.23 9.14 -8.03
CA TRP A 46 14.16 8.25 -8.44
C TRP A 46 12.79 8.93 -8.34
N LYS A 47 12.50 9.60 -7.22
CA LYS A 47 11.19 10.22 -7.00
C LYS A 47 10.91 11.33 -8.01
N VAL A 48 11.92 12.14 -8.33
CA VAL A 48 11.85 13.17 -9.36
C VAL A 48 11.65 12.52 -10.74
N TYR A 49 12.43 11.50 -11.08
CA TYR A 49 12.28 10.75 -12.34
C TYR A 49 10.88 10.15 -12.49
N SER A 50 10.38 9.42 -11.48
CA SER A 50 9.04 8.83 -11.48
C SER A 50 7.95 9.90 -11.62
N TRP A 51 8.13 11.08 -11.03
CA TRP A 51 7.16 12.18 -11.16
C TRP A 51 7.02 12.65 -12.61
N PHE A 52 8.13 12.80 -13.33
CA PHE A 52 8.16 13.27 -14.70
C PHE A 52 7.77 12.19 -15.72
N VAL A 53 8.25 10.95 -15.55
CA VAL A 53 8.09 9.87 -16.55
C VAL A 53 6.84 9.01 -16.31
N ARG A 54 6.38 8.86 -15.07
CA ARG A 54 5.24 8.00 -14.70
C ARG A 54 4.20 8.77 -13.88
N PRO A 55 3.29 9.52 -14.53
CA PRO A 55 2.26 10.29 -13.84
C PRO A 55 1.32 9.45 -12.96
N ALA A 56 1.16 8.17 -13.29
CA ALA A 56 0.30 7.24 -12.57
C ALA A 56 0.82 6.91 -11.15
N ASP A 57 2.13 7.02 -10.90
CA ASP A 57 2.77 6.68 -9.61
C ASP A 57 2.89 7.90 -8.66
N ARG A 58 2.26 9.03 -9.03
CA ARG A 58 2.24 10.28 -8.26
C ARG A 58 1.49 10.17 -6.92
N PRO A 59 0.29 9.57 -6.84
CA PRO A 59 -0.47 9.60 -5.61
C PRO A 59 0.15 8.64 -4.59
N LEU A 60 0.73 9.18 -3.52
CA LEU A 60 1.09 8.43 -2.31
C LEU A 60 -0.14 7.85 -1.60
N PHE A 61 -1.33 8.32 -1.98
CA PHE A 61 -2.61 7.88 -1.48
C PHE A 61 -3.66 7.95 -2.59
N ILE A 62 -4.24 6.80 -2.94
CA ILE A 62 -5.37 6.67 -3.87
C ILE A 62 -6.60 6.38 -3.02
N ARG A 63 -7.67 7.16 -3.19
CA ARG A 63 -8.93 6.88 -2.47
C ARG A 63 -9.51 5.58 -3.00
N THR A 64 -10.10 4.77 -2.12
CA THR A 64 -10.67 3.46 -2.49
C THR A 64 -11.65 3.53 -3.67
N ARG A 65 -12.43 4.63 -3.76
CA ARG A 65 -13.38 4.88 -4.86
C ARG A 65 -12.73 5.10 -6.24
N ASP A 66 -11.44 5.46 -6.27
CA ASP A 66 -10.68 5.80 -7.48
C ASP A 66 -9.83 4.60 -7.94
N ILE A 67 -9.96 3.43 -7.27
CA ILE A 67 -9.30 2.17 -7.64
C ILE A 67 -10.18 1.42 -8.63
N ASP A 68 -9.71 1.26 -9.87
CA ASP A 68 -10.37 0.44 -10.88
C ASP A 68 -10.02 -1.04 -10.68
N ILE A 69 -11.02 -1.81 -10.26
CA ILE A 69 -10.91 -3.27 -10.06
C ILE A 69 -11.46 -4.02 -11.28
N TYR A 70 -12.18 -3.34 -12.18
CA TYR A 70 -12.90 -3.98 -13.29
C TYR A 70 -12.01 -4.19 -14.52
N THR A 71 -11.01 -3.33 -14.73
CA THR A 71 -10.08 -3.47 -15.84
C THR A 71 -9.13 -4.64 -15.61
N GLY A 72 -9.22 -5.66 -16.48
CA GLY A 72 -8.37 -6.86 -16.42
C GLY A 72 -8.93 -8.01 -15.57
N MET A 73 -10.18 -7.92 -15.08
CA MET A 73 -10.85 -9.05 -14.44
C MET A 73 -10.97 -10.24 -15.39
N ARG A 74 -10.73 -11.45 -14.87
CA ARG A 74 -11.02 -12.69 -15.59
C ARG A 74 -12.53 -12.77 -15.85
N GLU A 75 -12.91 -13.20 -17.06
CA GLU A 75 -14.30 -13.20 -17.53
C GLU A 75 -15.25 -13.94 -16.55
N LEU A 76 -14.81 -15.06 -15.98
CA LEU A 76 -15.57 -15.85 -14.99
C LEU A 76 -15.91 -15.09 -13.70
N GLU A 77 -15.04 -14.18 -13.27
CA GLU A 77 -15.20 -13.42 -12.03
C GLU A 77 -16.09 -12.18 -12.27
N ARG A 78 -16.12 -11.69 -13.52
CA ARG A 78 -17.02 -10.62 -13.96
C ARG A 78 -18.49 -11.05 -13.98
N GLU A 79 -18.77 -12.31 -14.33
CA GLU A 79 -20.12 -12.87 -14.31
C GLU A 79 -20.65 -12.99 -12.89
N THR A 80 -19.83 -13.51 -11.96
CA THR A 80 -20.21 -13.67 -10.54
C THR A 80 -20.46 -12.32 -9.84
N MET A 81 -19.67 -11.28 -10.17
CA MET A 81 -19.81 -9.93 -9.58
C MET A 81 -20.89 -9.07 -10.25
N GLY A 82 -21.27 -9.38 -11.50
CA GLY A 82 -22.38 -8.75 -12.22
C GLY A 82 -23.75 -9.30 -11.81
N ASP A 83 -23.77 -10.53 -11.29
CA ASP A 83 -24.96 -11.24 -10.79
C ASP A 83 -25.35 -10.86 -9.35
N ASP A 84 -24.72 -9.83 -8.76
CA ASP A 84 -25.15 -9.28 -7.47
C ASP A 84 -26.27 -8.21 -7.60
N ARG A 85 -26.83 -8.02 -8.80
CA ARG A 85 -28.18 -7.46 -8.96
C ARG A 85 -29.25 -8.57 -8.83
N LEU A 86 -29.25 -9.22 -7.66
CA LEU A 86 -30.27 -10.09 -7.04
C LEU A 86 -30.88 -11.21 -7.91
N PRO A 87 -30.79 -12.46 -7.41
CA PRO A 87 -32.00 -13.15 -6.98
C PRO A 87 -31.83 -13.67 -5.54
N GLY A 88 -31.39 -12.77 -4.66
CA GLY A 88 -31.23 -13.02 -3.23
C GLY A 88 -32.38 -12.48 -2.38
N GLU A 89 -33.58 -12.28 -2.93
CA GLU A 89 -34.76 -12.13 -2.08
C GLU A 89 -35.01 -13.49 -1.44
N LYS A 90 -34.46 -13.69 -0.24
CA LYS A 90 -34.79 -14.83 0.63
C LYS A 90 -36.29 -14.77 0.84
N ARG A 91 -37.04 -15.46 -0.03
CA ARG A 91 -38.48 -15.59 0.09
C ARG A 91 -38.73 -16.15 1.47
N SER A 92 -39.29 -15.31 2.34
CA SER A 92 -39.66 -15.71 3.69
C SER A 92 -40.50 -16.99 3.56
N PRO A 93 -40.28 -18.03 4.37
CA PRO A 93 -40.93 -19.35 4.21
C PRO A 93 -42.45 -19.26 4.07
N MET A 94 -43.05 -18.20 4.62
CA MET A 94 -44.46 -17.84 4.48
C MET A 94 -44.94 -17.68 3.02
N GLN A 95 -44.10 -17.18 2.12
CA GLN A 95 -44.45 -17.00 0.70
C GLN A 95 -44.43 -18.33 -0.07
N TYR A 96 -43.57 -19.26 0.31
CA TYR A 96 -43.58 -20.61 -0.27
C TYR A 96 -44.84 -21.36 0.14
N VAL A 97 -45.23 -21.28 1.41
CA VAL A 97 -46.47 -21.88 1.92
C VAL A 97 -47.70 -21.29 1.24
N LYS A 98 -47.76 -19.96 1.05
CA LYS A 98 -48.85 -19.32 0.29
C LYS A 98 -48.92 -19.78 -1.16
N GLY A 99 -47.77 -19.86 -1.86
CA GLY A 99 -47.73 -20.29 -3.25
C GLY A 99 -48.19 -21.75 -3.44
N VAL A 100 -47.80 -22.64 -2.52
CA VAL A 100 -48.24 -24.05 -2.55
C VAL A 100 -49.74 -24.15 -2.25
N PHE A 101 -50.24 -23.43 -1.25
CA PHE A 101 -51.67 -23.48 -0.89
C PHE A 101 -52.59 -23.00 -2.02
N THR A 102 -52.24 -21.93 -2.72
CA THR A 102 -52.99 -21.42 -3.88
C THR A 102 -52.90 -22.31 -5.12
N SER A 103 -51.90 -23.19 -5.20
CA SER A 103 -51.79 -24.15 -6.32
C SER A 103 -52.57 -25.45 -6.08
N VAL A 104 -53.02 -25.68 -4.84
CA VAL A 104 -53.66 -26.94 -4.41
C VAL A 104 -55.15 -26.76 -4.08
N PHE A 105 -55.59 -25.55 -3.74
CA PHE A 105 -57.00 -25.15 -3.56
C PHE A 105 -57.38 -24.07 -4.57
#